data_AF-A0A349LRU5-F1
#
_entry.id   AF-A0A349LRU5-F1
#
_cell.length_a   1.000
_cell.length_b   1.000
_cell.length_c   1.000
_cell.angle_alpha   90.00
_cell.angle_beta   90.00
_cell.angle_gamma   90.00
#
_symmetry.space_group_name_H-M   'P 1'
#
loop_
_entity.id
_entity.type
_entity.pdbx_description
1 polymer ?
#
loop_
_entity_poly.entity_id
_entity_poly.type
_entity_poly.pdbx_seq_one_letter_code
_entity_poly.pdbx_strand_id
1 'polypeptide(L)'
;MKKTLLAIALLAGATQAQAEQGFFVQGDFGTAHSALSFSEDDSYSGDEMTAGVKIGYGFNDNWSLQLQRANAGEFNIDESSSTVCPGNQACGVLTESLDSEASYTALMAQYQSYVSAQSWSFAGRFGLVFAKQTITYTAKFNGAQESAEFDDSPVGFVAGVGAQYNFTENLSFVADLDLVPFSTDSTKELVDESADYHVTRVVIGAKYVF
;
A
#
# COMPACT_ATOMS: atom_id res chain seq x y z
N MET A 1 29.13 21.96 -17.39
CA MET A 1 28.04 21.26 -16.66
C MET A 1 28.49 21.05 -15.22
N LYS A 2 28.01 21.87 -14.29
CA LYS A 2 28.41 21.82 -12.87
C LYS A 2 27.44 20.89 -12.14
N LYS A 3 27.94 19.76 -11.64
CA LYS A 3 27.20 18.84 -10.78
C LYS A 3 27.17 19.45 -9.38
N THR A 4 25.99 19.90 -8.93
CA THR A 4 25.79 20.40 -7.58
C THR A 4 25.65 19.20 -6.65
N LEU A 5 26.69 18.91 -5.86
CA LEU A 5 26.59 18.03 -4.69
C LEU A 5 25.72 18.73 -3.64
N LEU A 6 24.57 18.13 -3.31
CA LEU A 6 23.80 18.50 -2.13
C LEU A 6 24.37 17.72 -0.93
N ALA A 7 25.31 18.35 -0.22
CA ALA A 7 25.76 17.86 1.08
C ALA A 7 24.79 18.40 2.15
N ILE A 8 23.89 17.55 2.64
CA ILE A 8 23.06 17.87 3.80
C ILE A 8 23.89 17.61 5.05
N ALA A 9 24.56 18.65 5.52
CA ALA A 9 25.11 18.72 6.86
C ALA A 9 24.02 19.21 7.81
N LEU A 10 23.29 18.28 8.43
CA LEU A 10 22.43 18.53 9.60
C LEU A 10 22.95 17.72 10.77
N LEU A 11 24.11 18.13 11.28
CA LEU A 11 24.63 17.75 12.58
C LEU A 11 24.63 19.02 13.44
N ALA A 12 23.52 19.28 14.13
CA ALA A 12 23.52 20.25 15.22
C ALA A 12 22.31 20.02 16.16
N GLY A 13 22.62 19.55 17.38
CA GLY A 13 21.75 19.70 18.54
C GLY A 13 20.82 18.52 18.84
N ALA A 14 21.37 17.36 19.18
CA ALA A 14 20.61 16.31 19.88
C ALA A 14 20.37 16.75 21.33
N THR A 15 19.26 17.44 21.58
CA THR A 15 18.61 17.34 22.90
C THR A 15 18.08 15.93 23.03
N GLN A 16 18.46 15.22 24.09
CA GLN A 16 18.06 13.83 24.34
C GLN A 16 16.54 13.77 24.51
N ALA A 17 15.82 13.56 23.40
CA ALA A 17 14.49 12.97 23.47
C ALA A 17 14.71 11.52 23.85
N GLN A 18 14.06 11.11 24.94
CA GLN A 18 14.16 9.77 25.48
C GLN A 18 13.78 8.76 24.39
N ALA A 19 14.67 7.81 24.18
CA ALA A 19 14.49 6.71 23.25
C ALA A 19 13.25 5.90 23.63
N GLU A 20 12.31 5.75 22.70
CA GLU A 20 11.13 4.90 22.89
C GLU A 20 11.52 3.43 22.65
N GLN A 21 12.33 2.87 23.57
CA GLN A 21 12.45 1.42 23.69
C GLN A 21 11.17 0.87 24.32
N GLY A 22 10.57 -0.12 23.69
CA GLY A 22 9.33 -0.69 24.20
C GLY A 22 8.34 -1.05 23.12
N PHE A 23 7.22 -1.59 23.56
CA PHE A 23 6.10 -1.90 22.69
C PHE A 23 5.39 -0.63 22.26
N PHE A 24 4.86 -0.63 21.05
CA PHE A 24 3.99 0.43 20.58
C PHE A 24 2.84 -0.11 19.74
N VAL A 25 1.78 0.70 19.67
CA VAL A 25 0.67 0.52 18.74
C VAL A 25 0.48 1.81 17.96
N GLN A 26 0.16 1.70 16.68
CA GLN A 26 -0.17 2.81 15.81
C GLN A 26 -1.44 2.49 15.03
N GLY A 27 -2.34 3.46 14.94
CA GLY A 27 -3.46 3.45 14.01
C GLY A 27 -3.27 4.56 12.98
N ASP A 28 -3.52 4.26 11.70
CA ASP A 28 -3.44 5.22 10.61
C ASP A 28 -4.61 5.12 9.65
N PHE A 29 -4.89 6.22 8.96
CA PHE A 29 -5.84 6.30 7.86
C PHE A 29 -5.37 7.31 6.80
N GLY A 30 -5.82 7.16 5.57
CA GLY A 30 -5.45 8.05 4.48
C GLY A 30 -5.92 7.51 3.14
N THR A 31 -5.08 7.65 2.12
CA THR A 31 -5.37 7.22 0.75
C THR A 31 -4.41 6.15 0.29
N ALA A 32 -4.90 5.15 -0.42
CA ALA A 32 -4.14 4.15 -1.15
C ALA A 32 -4.39 4.34 -2.64
N HIS A 33 -3.32 4.51 -3.40
CA HIS A 33 -3.34 4.41 -4.85
C HIS A 33 -2.91 3.00 -5.22
N SER A 34 -3.78 2.27 -5.89
CA SER A 34 -3.53 0.90 -6.33
C SER A 34 -3.53 0.82 -7.84
N ALA A 35 -2.55 0.12 -8.40
CA ALA A 35 -2.44 -0.11 -9.83
C ALA A 35 -2.18 -1.59 -10.14
N LEU A 36 -2.89 -2.12 -11.12
CA LEU A 36 -2.72 -3.46 -11.69
C LEU A 36 -2.30 -3.31 -13.16
N SER A 37 -1.13 -3.84 -13.51
CA SER A 37 -0.61 -3.79 -14.87
C SER A 37 -0.43 -5.20 -15.42
N PHE A 38 -1.08 -5.49 -16.54
CA PHE A 38 -0.91 -6.77 -17.26
C PHE A 38 0.24 -6.67 -18.26
N SER A 39 0.40 -5.50 -18.88
CA SER A 39 1.45 -5.16 -19.84
C SER A 39 1.91 -3.70 -19.63
N GLU A 40 2.94 -3.25 -20.37
CA GLU A 40 3.39 -1.84 -20.30
C GLU A 40 2.31 -0.84 -20.73
N ASP A 41 1.34 -1.29 -21.55
CA ASP A 41 0.29 -0.44 -22.12
C ASP A 41 -1.08 -0.64 -21.45
N ASP A 42 -1.29 -1.75 -20.74
CA ASP A 42 -2.55 -2.09 -20.07
C ASP A 42 -2.42 -2.02 -18.55
N SER A 43 -2.54 -0.79 -18.03
CA SER A 43 -2.55 -0.51 -16.58
C SER A 43 -3.91 0.06 -16.14
N TYR A 44 -4.43 -0.49 -15.04
CA TYR A 44 -5.62 0.01 -14.37
C TYR A 44 -5.24 0.53 -13.00
N SER A 45 -5.81 1.64 -12.58
CA SER A 45 -5.49 2.26 -11.29
C SER A 45 -6.69 2.91 -10.63
N GLY A 46 -6.71 2.93 -9.30
CA GLY A 46 -7.72 3.61 -8.51
C GLY A 46 -7.14 4.20 -7.22
N ASP A 47 -7.86 5.17 -6.66
CA ASP A 47 -7.56 5.80 -5.38
C ASP A 47 -8.68 5.53 -4.39
N GLU A 48 -8.33 5.01 -3.22
CA GLU A 48 -9.30 4.69 -2.18
C GLU A 48 -8.86 5.05 -0.78
N MET A 49 -9.82 5.10 0.15
CA MET A 49 -9.50 5.28 1.55
C MET A 49 -8.85 4.02 2.13
N THR A 50 -7.75 4.20 2.85
CA THR A 50 -7.07 3.12 3.56
C THR A 50 -7.05 3.39 5.06
N ALA A 51 -7.10 2.32 5.84
CA ALA A 51 -6.87 2.31 7.27
C ALA A 51 -5.91 1.16 7.62
N GLY A 52 -5.10 1.39 8.64
CA GLY A 52 -4.08 0.44 9.08
C GLY A 52 -3.92 0.43 10.58
N VAL A 53 -3.46 -0.72 11.08
CA VAL A 53 -2.94 -0.86 12.44
C VAL A 53 -1.53 -1.43 12.37
N LYS A 54 -0.62 -0.85 13.14
CA LYS A 54 0.75 -1.31 13.31
C LYS A 54 0.99 -1.63 14.78
N ILE A 55 1.64 -2.75 15.05
CA ILE A 55 2.19 -3.07 16.37
C ILE A 55 3.69 -3.26 16.21
N GLY A 56 4.48 -2.88 17.20
CA GLY A 56 5.93 -3.04 17.08
C GLY A 56 6.67 -2.95 18.39
N TYR A 57 7.98 -3.14 18.29
CA TYR A 57 8.90 -3.05 19.42
C TYR A 57 10.15 -2.26 19.00
N GLY A 58 10.45 -1.18 19.73
CA GLY A 58 11.69 -0.42 19.61
C GLY A 58 12.82 -1.10 20.38
N PHE A 59 13.87 -1.53 19.68
CA PHE A 59 15.04 -2.15 20.31
C PHE A 59 16.02 -1.12 20.86
N ASN A 60 16.09 0.04 20.22
CA ASN A 60 16.91 1.18 20.60
C ASN A 60 16.32 2.46 20.02
N ASP A 61 17.02 3.58 20.21
CA ASP A 61 16.64 4.93 19.80
C ASP A 61 16.33 5.08 18.31
N ASN A 62 16.83 4.17 17.48
CA ASN A 62 16.71 4.27 16.04
C ASN A 62 16.01 3.07 15.41
N TRP A 63 16.15 1.87 15.95
CA TRP A 63 15.65 0.65 15.31
C TRP A 63 14.43 0.08 16.00
N SER A 64 13.42 -0.22 15.21
CA SER A 64 12.25 -1.00 15.62
C SER A 64 11.89 -2.06 14.60
N LEU A 65 11.15 -3.07 15.06
CA LEU A 65 10.47 -4.04 14.22
C LEU A 65 8.96 -3.84 14.38
N GLN A 66 8.22 -3.89 13.29
CA GLN A 66 6.78 -3.69 13.29
C GLN A 66 6.04 -4.66 12.39
N LEU A 67 4.85 -5.04 12.82
CA LEU A 67 3.85 -5.78 12.05
C LEU A 67 2.69 -4.85 11.75
N GLN A 68 2.33 -4.74 10.48
CA GLN A 68 1.22 -3.91 10.00
C GLN A 68 0.16 -4.79 9.36
N ARG A 69 -1.12 -4.45 9.58
CA ARG A 69 -2.25 -4.90 8.76
C ARG A 69 -2.93 -3.66 8.18
N ALA A 70 -3.16 -3.64 6.88
CA ALA A 70 -3.88 -2.55 6.20
C ALA A 70 -4.68 -3.09 5.01
N ASN A 71 -5.73 -2.36 4.63
CA ASN A 71 -6.31 -2.53 3.29
C ASN A 71 -5.42 -1.81 2.27
N ALA A 72 -5.19 -2.46 1.13
CA ALA A 72 -4.51 -1.89 -0.01
C ALA A 72 -5.44 -1.02 -0.88
N GLY A 73 -6.72 -0.94 -0.53
CA GLY A 73 -7.74 -0.29 -1.34
C GLY A 73 -8.35 -1.27 -2.33
N GLU A 74 -9.47 -0.85 -2.90
CA GLU A 74 -10.17 -1.50 -3.99
C GLU A 74 -10.03 -0.62 -5.24
N PHE A 75 -10.16 -1.20 -6.42
CA PHE A 75 -10.43 -0.40 -7.60
C PHE A 75 -11.40 -1.15 -8.51
N ASN A 76 -12.26 -0.36 -9.15
CA ASN A 76 -13.25 -0.84 -10.09
C ASN A 76 -12.90 -0.29 -11.46
N ILE A 77 -12.71 -1.17 -12.43
CA ILE A 77 -12.60 -0.78 -13.84
C ILE A 77 -14.02 -0.56 -14.34
N ASP A 78 -14.32 0.70 -14.70
CA ASP A 78 -15.64 1.11 -15.19
C ASP A 78 -16.17 0.16 -16.28
N GLU A 79 -17.48 -0.11 -16.23
CA GLU A 79 -18.21 -0.97 -17.17
C GLU A 79 -17.87 -0.60 -18.63
N SER A 80 -17.08 -1.44 -19.30
CA SER A 80 -16.83 -1.28 -20.73
C SER A 80 -17.96 -1.98 -21.49
N SER A 81 -18.50 -1.34 -22.53
CA SER A 81 -19.57 -1.94 -23.32
C SER A 81 -19.18 -2.04 -24.79
N SER A 82 -19.41 -3.22 -25.36
CA SER A 82 -19.17 -3.49 -26.77
C SER A 82 -20.37 -4.20 -27.39
N THR A 83 -20.57 -4.02 -28.68
CA THR A 83 -21.58 -4.79 -29.42
C THR A 83 -20.92 -6.04 -29.97
N VAL A 84 -21.40 -7.21 -29.54
CA VAL A 84 -20.86 -8.50 -29.96
C VAL A 84 -21.94 -9.27 -30.73
N CYS A 85 -21.57 -9.83 -31.88
CA CYS A 85 -22.44 -10.63 -32.73
C CYS A 85 -21.87 -12.06 -32.83
N PRO A 86 -22.15 -12.93 -31.84
CA PRO A 86 -21.57 -14.27 -31.81
C PRO A 86 -22.15 -15.15 -32.93
N GLY A 87 -21.40 -15.32 -34.01
CA GLY A 87 -21.75 -16.19 -35.14
C GLY A 87 -23.03 -15.75 -35.87
N ASN A 88 -23.97 -16.70 -36.06
CA ASN A 88 -25.26 -16.46 -36.73
C ASN A 88 -26.37 -15.94 -35.79
N GLN A 89 -26.03 -15.49 -34.59
CA GLN A 89 -27.02 -14.94 -33.63
C GLN A 89 -27.19 -13.43 -33.78
N ALA A 90 -28.29 -12.91 -33.23
CA ALA A 90 -28.51 -11.47 -33.13
C ALA A 90 -27.42 -10.83 -32.26
N CYS A 91 -26.94 -9.67 -32.69
CA CYS A 91 -25.98 -8.88 -31.92
C CYS A 91 -26.57 -8.48 -30.57
N GLY A 92 -25.73 -8.46 -29.55
CA GLY A 92 -26.08 -8.01 -28.21
C GLY A 92 -25.05 -7.02 -27.67
N VAL A 93 -25.41 -6.38 -26.56
CA VAL A 93 -24.46 -5.55 -25.78
C VAL A 93 -23.80 -6.46 -24.76
N LEU A 94 -22.47 -6.54 -24.83
CA LEU A 94 -21.61 -7.13 -23.81
C LEU A 94 -21.09 -6.00 -22.93
N THR A 95 -21.34 -6.09 -21.62
CA THR A 95 -20.77 -5.20 -20.62
C THR A 95 -19.81 -5.98 -19.73
N GLU A 96 -18.60 -5.48 -19.55
CA GLU A 96 -17.55 -6.13 -18.76
C GLU A 96 -17.10 -5.19 -17.65
N SER A 97 -16.99 -5.71 -16.42
CA SER A 97 -16.41 -4.99 -15.27
C SER A 97 -15.42 -5.88 -14.53
N LEU A 98 -14.45 -5.23 -13.89
CA LEU A 98 -13.45 -5.88 -13.05
C LEU A 98 -13.34 -5.12 -11.74
N ASP A 99 -13.61 -5.81 -10.65
CA ASP A 99 -13.51 -5.29 -9.30
C ASP A 99 -12.32 -6.00 -8.62
N SER A 100 -11.40 -5.25 -8.02
CA SER A 100 -10.26 -5.81 -7.29
C SER A 100 -10.25 -5.31 -5.86
N GLU A 101 -10.20 -6.23 -4.90
CA GLU A 101 -10.02 -5.94 -3.49
C GLU A 101 -8.67 -6.48 -3.02
N ALA A 102 -7.89 -5.66 -2.31
CA ALA A 102 -6.60 -6.09 -1.76
C ALA A 102 -6.43 -5.69 -0.29
N SER A 103 -5.81 -6.58 0.47
CA SER A 103 -5.37 -6.31 1.84
C SER A 103 -4.00 -6.94 2.08
N TYR A 104 -3.24 -6.42 3.04
CA TYR A 104 -1.93 -6.98 3.30
C TYR A 104 -1.52 -6.94 4.76
N THR A 105 -0.65 -7.88 5.11
CA THR A 105 0.11 -7.91 6.35
C THR A 105 1.58 -7.67 6.02
N ALA A 106 2.24 -6.72 6.66
CA ALA A 106 3.65 -6.42 6.42
C ALA A 106 4.49 -6.54 7.70
N LEU A 107 5.65 -7.18 7.59
CA LEU A 107 6.68 -7.22 8.62
C LEU A 107 7.83 -6.31 8.20
N MET A 108 8.08 -5.24 8.95
CA MET A 108 9.03 -4.20 8.58
C MET A 108 10.05 -3.94 9.68
N ALA A 109 11.30 -3.71 9.27
CA ALA A 109 12.26 -2.99 10.07
C ALA A 109 12.12 -1.49 9.81
N GLN A 110 12.21 -0.69 10.87
CA GLN A 110 12.20 0.77 10.78
C GLN A 110 13.47 1.34 11.39
N TYR A 111 14.08 2.29 10.69
CA TYR A 111 15.11 3.18 11.21
C TYR A 111 14.53 4.59 11.39
N GLN A 112 14.58 5.13 12.59
CA GLN A 112 14.14 6.46 12.97
C GLN A 112 15.35 7.35 13.25
N SER A 113 15.38 8.54 12.66
CA SER A 113 16.40 9.55 12.93
C SER A 113 16.31 10.01 14.37
N TYR A 114 17.41 10.57 14.88
CA TYR A 114 17.36 11.33 16.13
C TYR A 114 16.28 12.42 16.03
N VAL A 115 15.65 12.70 17.17
CA VAL A 115 14.70 13.79 17.29
C VAL A 115 15.44 15.10 17.09
N SER A 116 15.03 15.88 16.08
CA SER A 116 15.57 17.21 15.82
C SER A 116 15.02 18.22 16.81
N ALA A 117 15.60 19.43 16.81
CA ALA A 117 14.94 20.58 17.44
C ALA A 117 13.49 20.65 16.94
N GLN A 118 12.51 20.77 17.85
CA GLN A 118 11.06 20.74 17.62
C GLN A 118 10.35 19.37 17.65
N SER A 119 10.89 18.34 18.31
CA SER A 119 10.19 17.06 18.54
C SER A 119 9.84 16.25 17.28
N TRP A 120 10.48 16.57 16.15
CA TRP A 120 10.32 15.85 14.90
C TRP A 120 11.38 14.77 14.75
N SER A 121 11.00 13.68 14.10
CA SER A 121 11.91 12.64 13.64
C SER A 121 11.42 12.08 12.30
N PHE A 122 12.35 11.52 11.54
CA PHE A 122 12.06 10.94 10.23
C PHE A 122 12.39 9.46 10.26
N ALA A 123 11.58 8.66 9.59
CA ALA A 123 11.74 7.22 9.55
C ALA A 123 11.91 6.71 8.12
N GLY A 124 12.74 5.69 7.96
CA GLY A 124 12.78 4.82 6.78
C GLY A 124 12.38 3.41 7.18
N ARG A 125 11.65 2.72 6.32
CA ARG A 125 11.12 1.38 6.56
C ARG A 125 11.36 0.50 5.36
N PHE A 126 11.59 -0.79 5.61
CA PHE A 126 11.60 -1.81 4.58
C PHE A 126 11.22 -3.16 5.17
N GLY A 127 10.67 -4.05 4.36
CA GLY A 127 10.15 -5.31 4.86
C GLY A 127 9.55 -6.22 3.81
N LEU A 128 8.88 -7.25 4.32
CA LEU A 128 8.12 -8.21 3.53
C LEU A 128 6.64 -7.96 3.67
N VAL A 129 5.90 -8.22 2.61
CA VAL A 129 4.45 -8.12 2.54
C VAL A 129 3.87 -9.48 2.20
N PHE A 130 2.81 -9.84 2.90
CA PHE A 130 1.94 -10.96 2.62
C PHE A 130 0.58 -10.38 2.26
N ALA A 131 0.30 -10.28 0.97
CA ALA A 131 -0.95 -9.73 0.47
C ALA A 131 -1.99 -10.83 0.31
N LYS A 132 -3.25 -10.42 0.33
CA LYS A 132 -4.40 -11.21 -0.12
C LYS A 132 -5.15 -10.33 -1.10
N GLN A 133 -5.38 -10.86 -2.30
CA GLN A 133 -6.09 -10.17 -3.37
C GLN A 133 -7.24 -11.05 -3.85
N THR A 134 -8.38 -10.42 -4.10
CA THR A 134 -9.52 -11.04 -4.75
C THR A 134 -9.88 -10.18 -5.96
N ILE A 135 -9.99 -10.80 -7.13
CA ILE A 135 -10.40 -10.17 -8.38
C ILE A 135 -11.73 -10.79 -8.80
N THR A 136 -12.74 -9.96 -8.99
CA THR A 136 -14.04 -10.37 -9.52
C THR A 136 -14.20 -9.84 -10.93
N TYR A 137 -14.38 -10.74 -11.88
CA TYR A 137 -14.72 -10.41 -13.26
C TYR A 137 -16.20 -10.64 -13.50
N THR A 138 -16.91 -9.64 -14.01
CA THR A 138 -18.33 -9.74 -14.34
C THR A 138 -18.57 -9.43 -15.81
N ALA A 139 -19.24 -10.33 -16.51
CA ALA A 139 -19.68 -10.14 -17.89
C ALA A 139 -21.21 -10.19 -17.98
N LYS A 140 -21.82 -9.22 -18.66
CA LYS A 140 -23.26 -9.15 -18.90
C LYS A 140 -23.54 -9.14 -20.40
N PHE A 141 -24.27 -10.13 -20.92
CA PHE A 141 -24.70 -10.17 -22.31
C PHE A 141 -26.23 -10.16 -22.40
N ASN A 142 -26.80 -9.12 -23.01
CA ASN A 142 -28.25 -8.96 -23.17
C ASN A 142 -29.07 -9.19 -21.88
N GLY A 143 -28.51 -8.77 -20.73
CA GLY A 143 -29.14 -8.89 -19.42
C GLY A 143 -28.88 -10.20 -18.67
N ALA A 144 -28.26 -11.21 -19.29
CA ALA A 144 -27.70 -12.36 -18.57
C ALA A 144 -26.33 -11.99 -18.00
N GLN A 145 -26.08 -12.30 -16.73
CA GLN A 145 -24.83 -11.98 -16.03
C GLN A 145 -24.12 -13.27 -15.62
N GLU A 146 -22.83 -13.32 -15.88
CA GLU A 146 -21.90 -14.32 -15.31
C GLU A 146 -20.78 -13.60 -14.58
N SER A 147 -20.31 -14.18 -13.48
CA SER A 147 -19.21 -13.65 -12.68
C SER A 147 -18.24 -14.76 -12.28
N ALA A 148 -16.96 -14.47 -12.31
CA ALA A 148 -15.88 -15.34 -11.85
C ALA A 148 -15.04 -14.60 -10.81
N GLU A 149 -14.60 -15.32 -9.79
CA GLU A 149 -13.78 -14.81 -8.68
C GLU A 149 -12.44 -15.53 -8.67
N PHE A 150 -11.36 -14.76 -8.53
CA PHE A 150 -9.99 -15.23 -8.53
C PHE A 150 -9.25 -14.71 -7.29
N ASP A 151 -8.79 -15.62 -6.45
CA ASP A 151 -8.05 -15.30 -5.22
C ASP A 151 -6.55 -15.52 -5.41
N ASP A 152 -5.72 -14.60 -4.89
CA ASP A 152 -4.27 -14.79 -4.75
C ASP A 152 -3.78 -14.41 -3.34
N SER A 153 -2.62 -14.92 -2.96
CA SER A 153 -1.90 -14.55 -1.74
C SER A 153 -0.41 -14.30 -2.00
N PRO A 154 -0.06 -13.24 -2.73
CA PRO A 154 1.32 -13.02 -3.15
C PRO A 154 2.18 -12.50 -2.00
N VAL A 155 3.49 -12.76 -2.15
CA VAL A 155 4.52 -12.24 -1.26
C VAL A 155 5.32 -11.18 -1.99
N GLY A 156 5.50 -10.03 -1.37
CA GLY A 156 6.22 -8.90 -1.94
C GLY A 156 7.11 -8.20 -0.94
N PHE A 157 7.52 -6.99 -1.33
CA PHE A 157 8.31 -6.11 -0.48
C PHE A 157 7.50 -4.88 -0.12
N VAL A 158 7.88 -4.25 0.99
CA VAL A 158 7.44 -2.89 1.33
C VAL A 158 8.67 -2.04 1.55
N ALA A 159 8.61 -0.81 1.08
CA ALA A 159 9.52 0.26 1.47
C ALA A 159 8.68 1.48 1.85
N GLY A 160 9.14 2.27 2.82
CA GLY A 160 8.39 3.45 3.22
C GLY A 160 9.24 4.49 3.90
N VAL A 161 8.71 5.69 3.95
CA VAL A 161 9.27 6.80 4.72
C VAL A 161 8.18 7.42 5.59
N GLY A 162 8.58 8.08 6.65
CA GLY A 162 7.63 8.74 7.54
C GLY A 162 8.24 9.91 8.29
N ALA A 163 7.36 10.75 8.81
CA ALA A 163 7.67 11.80 9.76
C ALA A 163 6.84 11.59 11.02
N GLN A 164 7.47 11.72 12.18
CA GLN A 164 6.85 11.57 13.49
C GLN A 164 7.04 12.86 14.29
N TYR A 165 5.96 13.37 14.88
CA TYR A 165 5.97 14.47 15.83
C TYR A 165 5.56 13.97 17.22
N ASN A 166 6.48 14.06 18.18
CA ASN A 166 6.24 13.61 19.56
C ASN A 166 5.41 14.67 20.29
N PHE A 167 4.14 14.38 20.53
CA PHE A 167 3.23 15.27 21.25
C PHE A 167 3.42 15.16 22.77
N THR A 168 3.60 13.93 23.28
CA THR A 168 4.02 13.63 24.66
C THR A 168 5.15 12.60 24.66
N GLU A 169 5.57 12.14 25.84
CA GLU A 169 6.54 11.04 26.00
C GLU A 169 6.03 9.68 25.48
N ASN A 170 4.71 9.52 25.32
CA ASN A 170 4.10 8.25 24.90
C ASN A 170 3.25 8.39 23.64
N LEU A 171 2.86 9.60 23.25
CA LEU A 171 1.94 9.85 22.14
C LEU A 171 2.63 10.66 21.04
N SER A 172 2.61 10.13 19.84
CA SER A 172 3.15 10.79 18.65
C SER A 172 2.14 10.82 17.51
N PHE A 173 2.18 11.88 16.71
CA PHE A 173 1.51 11.93 15.42
C PHE A 173 2.47 11.47 14.33
N VAL A 174 1.95 10.74 13.36
CA VAL A 174 2.75 10.18 12.25
C VAL A 174 2.14 10.54 10.91
N ALA A 175 2.99 10.76 9.93
CA ALA A 175 2.65 10.86 8.52
C ALA A 175 3.57 9.92 7.75
N ASP A 176 3.00 9.03 6.95
CA ASP A 176 3.66 7.88 6.37
C ASP A 176 3.39 7.79 4.86
N LEU A 177 4.42 7.45 4.10
CA LEU A 177 4.35 7.05 2.69
C LEU A 177 4.89 5.61 2.57
N ASP A 178 4.05 4.68 2.16
CA ASP A 178 4.42 3.27 1.95
C ASP A 178 4.27 2.88 0.48
N LEU A 179 5.26 2.18 -0.06
CA LEU A 179 5.31 1.59 -1.39
C LEU A 179 5.31 0.08 -1.23
N VAL A 180 4.31 -0.59 -1.79
CA VAL A 180 4.06 -2.03 -1.62
C VAL A 180 3.89 -2.68 -2.99
N PRO A 181 4.98 -3.00 -3.69
CA PRO A 181 4.94 -3.79 -4.92
C PRO A 181 4.83 -5.30 -4.62
N PHE A 182 3.93 -5.98 -5.32
CA PHE A 182 3.84 -7.44 -5.38
C PHE A 182 3.29 -7.90 -6.74
N SER A 183 3.65 -9.11 -7.17
CA SER A 183 3.17 -9.69 -8.43
C SER A 183 2.09 -10.72 -8.13
N THR A 184 1.03 -10.77 -8.94
CA THR A 184 -0.13 -11.65 -8.78
C THR A 184 -0.21 -12.63 -9.96
N ASP A 185 -0.43 -13.90 -9.66
CA ASP A 185 -0.57 -14.96 -10.65
C ASP A 185 -2.04 -15.21 -11.02
N SER A 186 -3.00 -14.75 -10.23
CA SER A 186 -4.43 -15.02 -10.44
C SER A 186 -5.00 -14.41 -11.72
N THR A 187 -4.28 -13.48 -12.35
CA THR A 187 -4.60 -12.96 -13.68
C THR A 187 -4.29 -13.92 -14.82
N LYS A 188 -3.46 -14.94 -14.60
CA LYS A 188 -3.16 -15.96 -15.63
C LYS A 188 -4.40 -16.75 -16.03
N GLU A 189 -5.35 -16.91 -15.12
CA GLU A 189 -6.62 -17.58 -15.44
C GLU A 189 -7.53 -16.72 -16.34
N LEU A 190 -7.34 -15.39 -16.32
CA LEU A 190 -8.10 -14.43 -17.12
C LEU A 190 -7.47 -14.15 -18.48
N VAL A 191 -6.16 -13.89 -18.52
CA VAL A 191 -5.45 -13.39 -19.70
C VAL A 191 -4.16 -14.15 -20.04
N ASP A 192 -3.89 -15.29 -19.39
CA ASP A 192 -2.65 -16.09 -19.54
C ASP A 192 -1.35 -15.34 -19.21
N GLU A 193 -1.45 -14.22 -18.49
CA GLU A 193 -0.32 -13.36 -18.10
C GLU A 193 -0.36 -13.06 -16.59
N SER A 194 0.82 -12.99 -15.96
CA SER A 194 0.97 -12.48 -14.59
C SER A 194 0.86 -10.97 -14.59
N ALA A 195 0.21 -10.39 -13.59
CA ALA A 195 0.08 -8.95 -13.47
C ALA A 195 0.88 -8.41 -12.28
N ASP A 196 1.41 -7.21 -12.45
CA ASP A 196 2.10 -6.50 -11.38
C ASP A 196 1.13 -5.59 -10.65
N TYR A 197 1.10 -5.71 -9.32
CA TYR A 197 0.28 -4.91 -8.44
C TYR A 197 1.16 -3.97 -7.62
N HIS A 198 0.77 -2.70 -7.60
CA HIS A 198 1.50 -1.66 -6.88
C HIS A 198 0.54 -0.87 -6.00
N VAL A 199 0.87 -0.78 -4.71
CA VAL A 199 0.14 0.09 -3.78
C VAL A 199 1.06 1.20 -3.30
N THR A 200 0.59 2.43 -3.41
CA THR A 200 1.19 3.60 -2.74
C THR A 200 0.22 4.13 -1.70
N ARG A 201 0.60 4.10 -0.43
CA ARG A 201 -0.24 4.62 0.66
C ARG A 201 0.33 5.91 1.21
N VAL A 202 -0.53 6.92 1.35
CA VAL A 202 -0.24 8.16 2.06
C VAL A 202 -1.19 8.23 3.25
N VAL A 203 -0.65 8.11 4.47
CA VAL A 203 -1.48 8.00 5.68
C VAL A 203 -1.01 8.92 6.79
N ILE A 204 -1.95 9.30 7.64
CA ILE A 204 -1.69 9.98 8.90
C ILE A 204 -2.23 9.15 10.04
N GLY A 205 -1.61 9.26 11.20
CA GLY A 205 -1.97 8.40 12.33
C GLY A 205 -1.49 8.91 13.67
N ALA A 206 -1.76 8.09 14.67
CA ALA A 206 -1.27 8.26 16.03
C ALA A 206 -0.56 6.98 16.49
N LYS A 207 0.61 7.15 17.11
CA LYS A 207 1.42 6.10 17.72
C LYS A 207 1.43 6.30 19.23
N TYR A 208 1.15 5.22 19.97
CA TYR A 208 1.26 5.16 21.42
C TYR A 208 2.35 4.17 21.84
N VAL A 209 3.28 4.60 22.68
CA VAL A 209 4.36 3.77 23.26
C VAL A 209 4.07 3.46 24.72
N PHE A 210 4.20 2.19 25.10
CA PHE A 210 3.92 1.68 26.44
C PHE A 210 5.11 1.79 27.38
#